data_AF-A0A0H4W839-F1
#
_entry.id   AF-A0A0H4W839-F1
#
_cell.length_a   1.000
_cell.length_b   1.000
_cell.length_c   1.000
_cell.angle_alpha   90.00
_cell.angle_beta   90.00
_cell.angle_gamma   90.00
#
_symmetry.space_group_name_H-M   'P 1'
#
loop_
_entity.id
_entity.type
_entity.pdbx_description
1 polymer ?
#
loop_
_entity_poly.entity_id
_entity_poly.type
_entity_poly.pdbx_seq_one_letter_code
_entity_poly.pdbx_strand_id
1 'polypeptide(L)'
;MDLHHQFTSVIQEHKGLILKVSAMYTNSPEDRIDLQQEIVYQLWKSYGAFKQESKLSTWMYRVALNTAISYLNQTRRRVSTIPLQLEADRLAEDYDKTEEEQIQQLYTQIQSLHLLDRGIILLFLEGKKYEEIAAIVGITASNVGTRISRIKERLRTQLVKQPA
;
A
#
# COMPACT_ATOMS: atom_id res chain seq x y z
N MET A 1 19.34 -6.24 25.46
CA MET A 1 18.37 -6.92 24.59
C MET A 1 18.99 -6.94 23.20
N ASP A 2 19.10 -8.09 22.56
CA ASP A 2 19.71 -8.23 21.23
C ASP A 2 18.93 -7.42 20.18
N LEU A 3 19.63 -6.82 19.20
CA LEU A 3 19.05 -6.00 18.12
C LEU A 3 17.98 -6.79 17.36
N HIS A 4 18.22 -8.09 17.17
CA HIS A 4 17.27 -9.02 16.56
C HIS A 4 15.95 -9.14 17.35
N HIS A 5 16.02 -9.23 18.68
CA HIS A 5 14.82 -9.33 19.52
C HIS A 5 14.01 -8.03 19.50
N GLN A 6 14.70 -6.88 19.54
CA GLN A 6 14.04 -5.56 19.43
C GLN A 6 13.33 -5.41 18.08
N PHE A 7 14.01 -5.76 16.98
CA PHE A 7 13.41 -5.71 15.65
C PHE A 7 12.20 -6.63 15.53
N THR A 8 12.30 -7.87 16.03
CA THR A 8 11.18 -8.82 16.01
C THR A 8 9.95 -8.26 16.73
N SER A 9 10.15 -7.64 17.90
CA SER A 9 9.07 -6.99 18.65
C SER A 9 8.42 -5.86 17.84
N VAL A 10 9.24 -5.00 17.23
CA VAL A 10 8.78 -3.89 16.38
C VAL A 10 7.95 -4.39 15.20
N ILE A 11 8.41 -5.44 14.51
CA ILE A 11 7.67 -6.03 13.39
C ILE A 11 6.34 -6.62 13.85
N GLN A 12 6.31 -7.33 14.99
CA GLN A 12 5.07 -7.91 15.51
C GLN A 12 4.05 -6.83 15.89
N GLU A 13 4.49 -5.75 16.54
CA GLU A 13 3.63 -4.62 16.91
C GLU A 13 3.07 -3.90 15.68
N HIS A 14 3.85 -3.80 14.61
CA HIS A 14 3.49 -3.03 13.42
C HIS A 14 3.17 -3.89 12.18
N LYS A 15 2.93 -5.19 12.34
CA LYS A 15 2.63 -6.11 11.22
C LYS A 15 1.47 -5.64 10.35
N GLY A 16 0.46 -5.01 10.96
CA GLY A 16 -0.71 -4.49 10.25
C GLY A 16 -0.34 -3.46 9.17
N LEU A 17 0.71 -2.67 9.38
CA LEU A 17 1.22 -1.72 8.38
C LEU A 17 1.73 -2.46 7.14
N ILE A 18 2.53 -3.51 7.35
CA ILE A 18 3.15 -4.29 6.28
C ILE A 18 2.06 -5.02 5.48
N LEU A 19 1.08 -5.60 6.17
CA LEU A 19 -0.08 -6.24 5.53
C LEU A 19 -0.87 -5.26 4.67
N LYS A 20 -1.18 -4.06 5.20
CA LYS A 20 -1.94 -3.04 4.47
C LYS A 20 -1.17 -2.50 3.26
N VAL A 21 0.11 -2.19 3.41
CA VAL A 21 0.94 -1.74 2.29
C VAL A 21 1.02 -2.83 1.23
N SER A 22 1.33 -4.07 1.60
CA SER A 22 1.43 -5.16 0.62
C SER A 22 0.12 -5.36 -0.15
N ALA A 23 -1.02 -5.41 0.54
CA ALA A 23 -2.34 -5.57 -0.08
C ALA A 23 -2.73 -4.40 -1.01
N MET A 24 -2.26 -3.19 -0.72
CA MET A 24 -2.52 -2.00 -1.54
C MET A 24 -1.78 -2.03 -2.89
N TYR A 25 -0.67 -2.75 -2.95
CA TYR A 25 0.25 -2.73 -4.08
C TYR A 25 0.26 -4.02 -4.89
N THR A 26 -0.34 -5.12 -4.41
CA THR A 26 -0.37 -6.41 -5.12
C THR A 26 -1.77 -6.96 -5.32
N ASN A 27 -1.93 -7.80 -6.35
CA ASN A 27 -3.22 -8.37 -6.74
C ASN A 27 -3.33 -9.87 -6.40
N SER A 28 -2.21 -10.62 -6.44
CA SER A 28 -2.19 -12.04 -6.09
C SER A 28 -1.73 -12.25 -4.63
N PRO A 29 -2.17 -13.35 -3.97
CA PRO A 29 -1.65 -13.73 -2.66
C PRO A 29 -0.13 -13.97 -2.66
N GLU A 30 0.39 -14.55 -3.74
CA GLU A 30 1.83 -14.85 -3.91
C GLU A 30 2.66 -13.56 -3.95
N ASP A 31 2.32 -12.62 -4.83
CA ASP A 31 2.99 -11.32 -4.91
C ASP A 31 2.92 -10.57 -3.58
N ARG A 32 1.81 -10.73 -2.86
CA ARG A 32 1.62 -10.10 -1.54
C ARG A 32 2.60 -10.65 -0.52
N ILE A 33 2.78 -11.97 -0.46
CA ILE A 33 3.75 -12.60 0.45
C ILE A 33 5.17 -12.16 0.09
N ASP A 34 5.52 -12.17 -1.19
CA ASP A 34 6.85 -11.75 -1.65
C ASP A 34 7.13 -10.29 -1.28
N LEU A 35 6.16 -9.40 -1.52
CA LEU A 35 6.31 -7.99 -1.13
C LEU A 35 6.39 -7.81 0.39
N GLN A 36 5.67 -8.59 1.19
CA GLN A 36 5.80 -8.55 2.65
C GLN A 36 7.22 -8.92 3.09
N GLN A 37 7.78 -9.98 2.52
CA GLN A 37 9.14 -10.40 2.83
C GLN A 37 10.17 -9.34 2.43
N GLU A 38 10.02 -8.76 1.24
CA GLU A 38 10.91 -7.70 0.77
C GLU A 38 10.81 -6.44 1.68
N ILE A 39 9.60 -6.08 2.14
CA ILE A 39 9.43 -4.98 3.10
C ILE A 39 10.14 -5.30 4.43
N VAL A 40 9.95 -6.50 4.99
CA VAL A 40 10.60 -6.91 6.23
C VAL A 40 12.13 -6.89 6.08
N TYR A 41 12.64 -7.37 4.95
CA TYR A 41 14.06 -7.35 4.64
C TYR A 41 14.62 -5.93 4.58
N GLN A 42 13.96 -5.00 3.87
CA GLN A 42 14.40 -3.60 3.80
C GLN A 42 14.29 -2.88 5.15
N LEU A 43 13.28 -3.20 5.95
CA LEU A 43 13.16 -2.71 7.32
C LEU A 43 14.33 -3.18 8.18
N TRP A 44 14.68 -4.48 8.14
CA TRP A 44 15.82 -5.03 8.88
C TRP A 44 17.13 -4.35 8.48
N LYS A 45 17.39 -4.26 7.17
CA LYS A 45 18.60 -3.64 6.61
C LYS A 45 18.78 -2.19 7.05
N SER A 46 17.68 -1.45 7.22
CA SER A 46 17.70 -0.03 7.58
C SER A 46 17.49 0.23 9.08
N TYR A 47 17.12 -0.79 9.87
CA TYR A 47 16.76 -0.64 11.28
C TYR A 47 17.88 -0.05 12.13
N GLY A 48 19.12 -0.54 11.95
CA GLY A 48 20.28 -0.03 12.69
C GLY A 48 20.63 1.44 12.39
N ALA A 49 20.16 1.97 11.25
CA ALA A 49 20.37 3.36 10.85
C ALA A 49 19.19 4.28 11.23
N PHE A 50 18.16 3.75 11.90
CA PHE A 50 17.01 4.55 12.31
C PHE A 50 17.37 5.49 13.48
N LYS A 51 17.47 6.79 13.17
CA LYS A 51 17.90 7.85 14.11
C LYS A 51 16.82 8.38 15.07
N GLN A 52 15.62 7.78 15.09
CA GLN A 52 14.49 8.22 15.95
C GLN A 52 14.02 9.68 15.76
N GLU A 53 14.37 10.31 14.63
CA GLU A 53 13.93 11.69 14.28
C GLU A 53 12.44 11.77 13.88
N SER A 54 11.73 10.65 13.91
CA SER A 54 10.29 10.55 13.61
C SER A 54 9.68 9.40 14.39
N LYS A 55 8.35 9.32 14.46
CA LYS A 55 7.67 8.13 14.98
C LYS A 55 8.13 6.90 14.21
N LEU A 56 8.31 5.79 14.91
CA LEU A 56 8.72 4.52 14.30
C LEU A 56 7.79 4.12 13.15
N SER A 57 6.47 4.26 13.33
CA SER A 57 5.49 3.99 12.27
C SER A 57 5.69 4.84 11.02
N THR A 58 6.08 6.11 11.17
CA THR A 58 6.32 7.03 10.05
C THR A 58 7.52 6.56 9.23
N TRP A 59 8.61 6.19 9.90
CA TRP A 59 9.76 5.59 9.25
C TRP A 59 9.42 4.27 8.57
N MET A 60 8.65 3.39 9.23
CA MET A 60 8.23 2.10 8.66
C MET A 60 7.37 2.28 7.41
N TYR A 61 6.39 3.18 7.41
CA TYR A 61 5.59 3.48 6.22
C TYR A 61 6.46 3.99 5.08
N ARG A 62 7.44 4.85 5.37
CA ARG A 62 8.35 5.38 4.35
C ARG A 62 9.17 4.26 3.70
N VAL A 63 9.74 3.36 4.50
CA VAL A 63 10.48 2.20 3.98
C VAL A 63 9.53 1.30 3.18
N ALA A 64 8.39 0.91 3.76
CA ALA A 64 7.44 -0.01 3.12
C ALA A 64 6.89 0.51 1.79
N LEU A 65 6.50 1.78 1.72
CA LEU A 65 5.97 2.40 0.49
C LEU A 65 7.04 2.51 -0.59
N ASN A 66 8.26 2.94 -0.23
CA ASN A 66 9.37 3.01 -1.18
C ASN A 66 9.74 1.62 -1.73
N THR A 67 9.73 0.60 -0.85
CA THR A 67 9.96 -0.79 -1.23
C THR A 67 8.88 -1.29 -2.18
N ALA A 68 7.60 -1.07 -1.86
CA ALA A 68 6.48 -1.50 -2.72
C ALA A 68 6.52 -0.83 -4.10
N ILE A 69 6.75 0.48 -4.15
CA ILE A 69 6.88 1.20 -5.43
C ILE A 69 8.05 0.67 -6.25
N SER A 70 9.20 0.42 -5.60
CA SER A 70 10.39 -0.11 -6.26
C SER A 70 10.17 -1.52 -6.79
N TYR A 71 9.57 -2.40 -5.98
CA TYR A 71 9.22 -3.77 -6.34
C TYR A 71 8.34 -3.80 -7.60
N LEU A 72 7.23 -3.05 -7.60
CA LEU A 72 6.32 -2.97 -8.75
C LEU A 72 6.97 -2.39 -10.00
N ASN A 73 7.83 -1.38 -9.87
CA ASN A 73 8.54 -0.81 -11.01
C ASN A 73 9.54 -1.82 -11.61
N GLN A 74 10.16 -2.68 -10.79
CA GLN A 74 11.04 -3.73 -11.27
C GLN A 74 10.26 -4.86 -11.94
N THR A 75 9.15 -5.31 -11.35
CA THR A 75 8.29 -6.34 -11.94
C THR A 75 7.72 -5.90 -13.28
N ARG A 76 7.24 -4.65 -13.39
CA ARG A 76 6.77 -4.08 -14.68
C ARG A 76 7.85 -4.05 -15.77
N ARG A 77 9.12 -3.88 -15.39
CA ARG A 77 10.25 -3.92 -16.32
C ARG A 77 10.67 -5.34 -16.71
N ARG A 78 10.39 -6.33 -15.86
CA ARG A 78 10.72 -7.75 -16.10
C ARG A 78 9.66 -8.50 -16.91
N VAL A 79 8.43 -7.99 -17.00
CA VAL A 79 7.34 -8.66 -17.72
C VAL A 79 7.46 -8.44 -19.23
N SER A 80 8.23 -9.32 -19.87
CA SER A 80 8.02 -9.83 -21.23
C SER A 80 7.77 -11.34 -21.15
N THR A 81 6.89 -11.75 -20.25
CA THR A 81 6.43 -13.14 -20.13
C THR A 81 4.91 -13.12 -20.19
N ILE A 82 4.39 -13.77 -21.22
CA ILE A 82 2.97 -13.98 -21.46
C ILE A 82 2.46 -14.82 -20.28
N PRO A 83 1.54 -14.32 -19.45
CA PRO A 83 0.89 -15.14 -18.45
C PRO A 83 0.09 -16.23 -19.17
N LEU A 84 0.33 -17.50 -18.85
CA LEU A 84 -0.64 -18.54 -19.20
C LEU A 84 -1.91 -18.19 -18.42
N GLN A 85 -3.01 -17.99 -19.14
CA GLN A 85 -4.31 -17.70 -18.56
C GLN A 85 -4.73 -18.90 -17.68
N LEU A 86 -4.45 -18.82 -16.38
CA LEU A 86 -5.14 -19.61 -15.37
C LEU A 86 -6.33 -18.77 -14.95
N GLU A 87 -7.53 -19.21 -15.34
CA GLU A 87 -8.77 -18.72 -14.80
C GLU A 87 -8.71 -18.88 -13.28
N ALA A 88 -8.51 -17.78 -12.58
CA ALA A 88 -8.71 -17.73 -11.15
C ALA A 88 -10.21 -17.78 -10.92
N ASP A 89 -10.73 -18.97 -10.59
CA ASP A 89 -12.05 -19.13 -10.01
C ASP A 89 -12.15 -18.23 -8.78
N ARG A 90 -12.89 -17.12 -8.95
CA ARG A 90 -13.36 -16.32 -7.83
C ARG A 90 -14.50 -17.11 -7.21
N LEU A 91 -14.23 -17.75 -6.07
CA LEU A 91 -15.28 -18.24 -5.18
C LEU A 91 -16.09 -17.02 -4.70
N ALA A 92 -17.23 -16.81 -5.35
CA ALA A 92 -18.27 -15.93 -4.85
C ALA A 92 -19.13 -16.75 -3.87
N GLU A 93 -18.92 -16.53 -2.57
CA GLU A 93 -19.89 -16.94 -1.57
C GLU A 93 -21.01 -15.88 -1.52
N ASP A 94 -22.25 -16.36 -1.62
CA ASP A 94 -23.46 -15.54 -1.71
C ASP A 94 -23.81 -14.94 -0.33
N TYR A 95 -23.26 -13.76 -0.03
CA TYR A 95 -23.57 -12.97 1.17
C TYR A 95 -23.76 -11.49 0.80
N ASP A 96 -24.57 -10.79 1.59
CA ASP A 96 -25.23 -9.49 1.35
C ASP A 96 -24.49 -8.52 0.37
N LYS A 97 -24.94 -8.54 -0.89
CA LYS A 97 -24.13 -8.20 -2.07
C LYS A 97 -23.77 -6.72 -2.26
N THR A 98 -24.54 -5.77 -1.72
CA THR A 98 -24.41 -4.37 -2.19
C THR A 98 -23.24 -3.59 -1.59
N GLU A 99 -22.93 -3.76 -0.30
CA GLU A 99 -21.84 -3.01 0.35
C GLU A 99 -20.46 -3.59 0.01
N GLU A 100 -20.35 -4.91 -0.02
CA GLU A 100 -19.09 -5.59 -0.35
C GLU A 100 -18.70 -5.38 -1.83
N GLU A 101 -19.67 -5.39 -2.75
CA GLU A 101 -19.44 -5.03 -4.16
C GLU A 101 -18.94 -3.59 -4.30
N GLN A 102 -19.52 -2.63 -3.59
CA GLN A 102 -19.07 -1.23 -3.60
C GLN A 102 -17.64 -1.10 -3.05
N ILE A 103 -17.32 -1.83 -2.00
CA ILE A 103 -15.97 -1.86 -1.42
C ILE A 103 -14.97 -2.46 -2.44
N GLN A 104 -15.31 -3.58 -3.07
CA GLN A 104 -14.47 -4.20 -4.11
C GLN A 104 -14.25 -3.28 -5.32
N GLN A 105 -15.30 -2.58 -5.75
CA GLN A 105 -15.22 -1.57 -6.82
C GLN A 105 -14.28 -0.43 -6.41
N LEU A 106 -14.43 0.10 -5.19
CA LEU A 106 -13.54 1.15 -4.66
C LEU A 106 -12.08 0.69 -4.67
N TYR A 107 -11.78 -0.52 -4.18
CA TYR A 107 -10.42 -1.07 -4.20
C TYR A 107 -9.87 -1.21 -5.61
N THR A 108 -10.70 -1.64 -6.56
CA THR A 108 -10.31 -1.73 -7.99
C THR A 108 -9.97 -0.35 -8.55
N GLN A 109 -10.77 0.68 -8.26
CA GLN A 109 -10.47 2.05 -8.71
C GLN A 109 -9.22 2.61 -8.05
N ILE A 110 -9.01 2.34 -6.76
CA ILE A 110 -7.80 2.71 -6.03
C ILE A 110 -6.56 2.05 -6.65
N GLN A 111 -6.64 0.78 -7.08
CA GLN A 111 -5.57 0.12 -7.82
C GLN A 111 -5.32 0.76 -9.19
N SER A 112 -6.29 1.45 -9.81
CA SER A 112 -6.03 2.20 -11.05
C SER A 112 -5.23 3.50 -10.83
N LEU A 113 -5.04 3.93 -9.59
CA LEU A 113 -4.27 5.13 -9.26
C LEU A 113 -2.77 4.93 -9.52
N HIS A 114 -2.09 6.05 -9.76
CA HIS A 114 -0.63 6.08 -9.81
C HIS A 114 -0.05 5.61 -8.46
N LEU A 115 1.11 4.93 -8.48
CA LEU A 115 1.67 4.26 -7.30
C LEU A 115 1.86 5.19 -6.09
N LEU A 116 2.24 6.45 -6.33
CA LEU A 116 2.35 7.46 -5.26
C LEU A 116 0.98 7.81 -4.67
N ASP A 117 -0.04 7.97 -5.51
CA ASP A 117 -1.39 8.36 -5.10
C ASP A 117 -2.06 7.22 -4.29
N ARG A 118 -1.73 5.96 -4.59
CA ARG A 118 -2.08 4.80 -3.75
C ARG A 118 -1.52 4.97 -2.33
N GLY A 119 -0.24 5.29 -2.19
CA GLY A 119 0.39 5.50 -0.88
C GLY A 119 -0.24 6.65 -0.11
N ILE A 120 -0.54 7.76 -0.80
CA ILE A 120 -1.20 8.93 -0.21
C ILE A 120 -2.59 8.57 0.32
N ILE A 121 -3.43 7.89 -0.48
CA ILE A 121 -4.79 7.55 -0.04
C ILE A 121 -4.77 6.52 1.10
N LEU A 122 -3.84 5.55 1.07
CA LEU A 122 -3.66 4.59 2.16
C LEU A 122 -3.37 5.31 3.48
N LEU A 123 -2.39 6.23 3.49
CA LEU A 123 -2.02 6.95 4.70
C LEU A 123 -3.14 7.90 5.18
N PHE A 124 -3.90 8.48 4.26
CA PHE A 124 -5.08 9.28 4.59
C PHE A 124 -6.15 8.44 5.28
N LEU A 125 -6.43 7.22 4.78
CA LEU A 125 -7.36 6.28 5.39
C LEU A 125 -6.88 5.77 6.76
N GLU A 126 -5.56 5.69 6.96
CA GLU A 126 -4.93 5.41 8.25
C GLU A 126 -4.97 6.61 9.23
N GLY A 127 -5.66 7.70 8.87
CA GLY A 127 -5.83 8.89 9.72
C GLY A 127 -4.57 9.74 9.89
N LYS A 128 -3.56 9.58 9.02
CA LYS A 128 -2.34 10.40 9.08
C LYS A 128 -2.64 11.84 8.68
N LYS A 129 -2.02 12.78 9.39
CA LYS A 129 -2.10 14.20 9.06
C LYS A 129 -1.35 14.50 7.76
N TYR A 130 -1.68 15.59 7.08
CA TYR A 130 -1.09 15.92 5.78
C TYR A 130 0.43 16.11 5.88
N GLU A 131 0.93 16.62 7.00
CA GLU A 131 2.35 16.77 7.30
C GLU A 131 3.05 15.42 7.49
N GLU A 132 2.38 14.46 8.15
CA GLU A 132 2.91 13.10 8.31
C GLU A 132 2.95 12.39 6.95
N ILE A 133 1.89 12.51 6.13
CA ILE A 133 1.85 11.95 4.78
C ILE A 133 2.97 12.55 3.92
N ALA A 134 3.14 13.87 3.96
CA ALA A 134 4.19 14.60 3.25
C ALA A 134 5.59 14.09 3.62
N ALA A 135 5.87 13.93 4.92
CA ALA A 135 7.13 13.39 5.42
C ALA A 135 7.39 11.94 5.00
N ILE A 136 6.33 11.13 4.90
CA ILE A 136 6.41 9.72 4.49
C ILE A 136 6.69 9.60 2.99
N VAL A 137 5.95 10.34 2.15
CA VAL A 137 5.99 10.19 0.68
C VAL A 137 6.97 11.13 -0.02
N GLY A 138 7.55 12.11 0.69
CA GLY A 138 8.58 13.01 0.16
C GLY A 138 8.06 14.16 -0.71
N ILE A 139 6.87 14.69 -0.41
CA ILE A 139 6.29 15.88 -1.09
C ILE A 139 5.84 16.92 -0.05
N THR A 140 5.37 18.10 -0.49
CA THR A 140 4.85 19.13 0.42
C THR A 140 3.44 18.79 0.93
N ALA A 141 3.09 19.23 2.15
CA ALA A 141 1.74 19.05 2.71
C ALA A 141 0.64 19.68 1.85
N SER A 142 0.93 20.82 1.20
CA SER A 142 0.02 21.42 0.22
C SER A 142 -0.22 20.50 -0.98
N ASN A 143 0.84 19.87 -1.53
CA ASN A 143 0.72 18.91 -2.63
C ASN A 143 -0.07 17.66 -2.20
N VAL A 144 0.12 17.17 -0.97
CA VAL A 144 -0.72 16.10 -0.39
C VAL A 144 -2.20 16.49 -0.43
N GLY A 145 -2.55 17.68 0.07
CA GLY A 145 -3.93 18.16 0.07
C GLY A 145 -4.53 18.22 -1.34
N THR A 146 -3.80 18.80 -2.30
CA THR A 146 -4.24 18.87 -3.70
C THR A 146 -4.42 17.48 -4.31
N ARG A 147 -3.49 16.54 -4.06
CA ARG A 147 -3.58 15.16 -4.55
C ARG A 147 -4.76 14.41 -3.96
N ILE A 148 -5.00 14.51 -2.64
CA ILE A 148 -6.15 13.88 -1.98
C ILE A 148 -7.45 14.37 -2.61
N SER A 149 -7.61 15.68 -2.82
CA SER A 149 -8.82 16.23 -3.46
C SER A 149 -9.00 15.67 -4.88
N ARG A 150 -7.93 15.61 -5.69
CA ARG A 150 -7.97 15.02 -7.03
C ARG A 150 -8.28 13.53 -7.04
N ILE A 151 -7.71 12.77 -6.10
CA ILE A 151 -7.98 11.34 -5.94
C ILE A 151 -9.46 11.12 -5.61
N LYS A 152 -10.01 11.87 -4.63
CA LYS A 152 -11.42 11.78 -4.24
C LYS A 152 -12.36 12.10 -5.41
N GLU A 153 -12.06 13.15 -6.17
CA GLU A 153 -12.85 13.53 -7.35
C GLU A 153 -12.82 12.44 -8.43
N ARG A 154 -11.64 11.87 -8.69
CA ARG A 154 -11.47 10.77 -9.64
C ARG A 154 -12.26 9.54 -9.22
N LEU A 155 -12.14 9.12 -7.95
CA LEU A 155 -12.86 7.96 -7.41
C LEU A 155 -14.37 8.19 -7.49
N ARG A 156 -14.86 9.39 -7.11
CA ARG A 156 -16.28 9.74 -7.22
C ARG A 156 -16.78 9.64 -8.66
N THR A 157 -16.03 10.19 -9.62
CA THR A 157 -16.41 10.16 -11.04
C THR A 157 -16.43 8.74 -11.59
N GLN A 158 -15.48 7.89 -11.19
CA GLN A 158 -15.39 6.50 -11.66
C GLN A 158 -16.49 5.61 -11.07
N LEU A 159 -16.85 5.81 -9.80
CA LEU A 159 -17.92 5.06 -9.14
C LEU A 159 -19.31 5.47 -9.62
N VAL A 160 -19.54 6.75 -9.95
CA VAL A 160 -20.84 7.23 -10.48
C VAL A 160 -21.07 6.81 -11.94
N LYS A 161 -20.01 6.51 -12.70
CA LYS A 161 -20.10 6.14 -14.13
C LYS A 161 -20.40 4.66 -14.39
N GLN A 162 -20.48 3.81 -13.37
CA GLN A 162 -20.92 2.42 -13.52
C GLN A 162 -22.41 2.34 -13.22
N PRO A 163 -23.32 2.32 -14.23
CA PRO A 163 -24.67 1.86 -13.98
C PRO A 163 -24.61 0.38 -13.55
N ALA A 164 -25.49 0.04 -12.62
CA ALA A 164 -25.76 -1.33 -12.20
C ALA A 164 -26.12 -2.25 -13.38
#